data_AF-A0A9P5WDL7-F1
#
_entry.id   AF-A0A9P5WDL7-F1
#
_cell.length_a   1.000
_cell.length_b   1.000
_cell.length_c   1.000
_cell.angle_alpha   90.00
_cell.angle_beta   90.00
_cell.angle_gamma   90.00
#
_symmetry.space_group_name_H-M   'P 1'
#
loop_
_entity.id
_entity.type
_entity.pdbx_description
1 polymer ?
#
loop_
_entity_poly.entity_id
_entity_poly.type
_entity_poly.pdbx_seq_one_letter_code
_entity_poly.pdbx_strand_id
1 'polypeptide(L)'
;MSKSIVLLLVFCTIGAFAQSWSFKVTNNAGKSATLPIVGYKRFCVCLETTQTATIKNTNGGVMKLFSTDDCTGNYAVLSKRSTRSNAQWCDPAL
;
A
#
# COMPACT_ATOMS: atom_id res chain seq x y z
N MET A 1 -27.88 29.10 47.21
CA MET A 1 -27.48 29.30 45.80
C MET A 1 -25.99 29.02 45.66
N SER A 2 -25.63 27.79 45.29
CA SER A 2 -24.25 27.41 44.97
C SER A 2 -24.26 26.49 43.75
N LYS A 3 -24.16 27.20 42.62
CA LYS A 3 -23.78 26.84 41.25
C LYS A 3 -23.36 25.38 41.01
N SER A 4 -24.20 24.67 40.26
CA SER A 4 -23.86 23.42 39.57
C SER A 4 -22.61 23.61 38.69
N ILE A 5 -21.54 22.89 39.02
CA ILE A 5 -20.39 22.71 38.12
C ILE A 5 -20.65 21.40 37.39
N VAL A 6 -21.26 21.51 36.20
CA VAL A 6 -21.36 20.40 35.24
C VAL A 6 -20.00 20.32 34.54
N LEU A 7 -19.16 19.37 34.95
CA LEU A 7 -17.94 19.04 34.24
C LEU A 7 -18.31 18.34 32.92
N LEU A 8 -18.23 19.06 31.79
CA LEU A 8 -18.29 18.47 30.46
C LEU A 8 -17.06 17.57 30.24
N LEU A 9 -17.27 16.26 30.32
CA LEU A 9 -16.32 15.25 29.85
C LEU A 9 -16.32 15.24 28.32
N VAL A 10 -15.58 16.16 27.71
CA VAL A 10 -15.17 16.05 26.30
C VAL A 10 -14.00 15.07 26.26
N PHE A 11 -14.29 13.78 26.30
CA PHE A 11 -13.32 12.78 25.87
C PHE A 11 -13.31 12.76 24.35
N CYS A 12 -12.31 13.46 23.82
CA CYS A 12 -11.88 13.42 22.44
C CYS A 12 -11.78 11.95 22.01
N THR A 13 -12.67 11.51 21.12
CA THR A 13 -12.51 10.23 20.44
C THR A 13 -11.31 10.38 19.52
N ILE A 14 -10.14 9.96 20.01
CA ILE A 14 -8.96 9.79 19.16
C ILE A 14 -9.32 8.65 18.22
N GLY A 15 -9.89 9.00 17.06
CA GLY A 15 -10.10 8.05 15.98
C GLY A 15 -8.74 7.47 15.64
N ALA A 16 -8.52 6.21 15.98
CA ALA A 16 -7.39 5.46 15.49
C ALA A 16 -7.56 5.36 13.97
N PHE A 17 -6.97 6.29 13.23
CA PHE A 17 -6.93 6.23 11.79
C PHE A 17 -6.17 4.97 11.41
N ALA A 18 -6.91 3.92 11.02
CA ALA A 18 -6.32 2.79 10.34
C ALA A 18 -5.59 3.34 9.11
N GLN A 19 -4.26 3.26 9.10
CA GLN A 19 -3.46 3.66 7.94
C GLN A 19 -3.84 2.74 6.78
N SER A 20 -4.58 3.28 5.81
CA SER A 20 -4.90 2.58 4.58
C SER A 20 -3.81 2.88 3.55
N TRP A 21 -2.95 1.89 3.32
CA TRP A 21 -1.98 1.96 2.26
C TRP A 21 -2.63 1.48 0.97
N SER A 22 -2.27 2.11 -0.13
CA SER A 22 -2.74 1.68 -1.45
C SER A 22 -1.65 1.90 -2.47
N PHE A 23 -1.65 1.01 -3.45
CA PHE A 23 -0.87 1.16 -4.66
C PHE A 23 -1.72 0.78 -5.86
N LYS A 24 -1.43 1.42 -6.98
CA LYS A 24 -2.11 1.20 -8.25
C LYS A 24 -1.17 0.51 -9.20
N VAL A 25 -1.64 -0.55 -9.84
CA VAL A 25 -0.93 -1.27 -10.90
C VAL A 25 -1.71 -1.05 -12.19
N THR A 26 -1.04 -0.61 -13.24
CA THR A 26 -1.64 -0.39 -14.57
C THR A 26 -0.88 -1.24 -15.59
N ASN A 27 -1.55 -2.12 -16.31
CA ASN A 27 -0.92 -2.93 -17.36
C ASN A 27 -0.76 -2.15 -18.68
N ASN A 28 -0.06 -2.72 -19.66
CA ASN A 28 0.11 -2.11 -20.99
C ASN A 28 -1.20 -1.91 -21.75
N ALA A 29 -2.23 -2.70 -21.47
CA ALA A 29 -3.58 -2.48 -22.01
C ALA A 29 -4.33 -1.31 -21.34
N GLY A 30 -3.69 -0.56 -20.44
CA GLY A 30 -4.28 0.57 -19.72
C GLY A 30 -5.23 0.17 -18.57
N LYS A 31 -5.48 -1.12 -18.37
CA LYS A 31 -6.30 -1.60 -17.25
C LYS A 31 -5.55 -1.40 -15.94
N SER A 32 -6.27 -0.92 -14.94
CA SER A 32 -5.68 -0.62 -13.63
C SER A 32 -6.39 -1.34 -12.50
N ALA A 33 -5.61 -1.86 -11.56
CA ALA A 33 -6.08 -2.38 -10.27
C ALA A 33 -5.52 -1.51 -9.14
N THR A 34 -6.34 -1.24 -8.13
CA THR A 34 -5.89 -0.61 -6.88
C THR A 34 -5.93 -1.65 -5.79
N LEU A 35 -4.79 -1.86 -5.13
CA LEU A 35 -4.63 -2.87 -4.11
C LEU A 35 -4.58 -2.17 -2.74
N PRO A 36 -5.64 -2.26 -1.92
CA PRO A 36 -5.61 -1.76 -0.55
C PRO A 36 -4.80 -2.73 0.32
N ILE A 37 -3.81 -2.20 1.03
CA ILE A 37 -3.12 -2.92 2.11
C ILE A 37 -3.68 -2.39 3.42
N VAL A 38 -4.35 -3.27 4.17
CA VAL A 38 -4.95 -2.96 5.45
C VAL A 38 -4.03 -3.45 6.58
N GLY A 39 -3.64 -2.55 7.47
CA GLY A 39 -2.84 -2.85 8.66
C GLY A 39 -1.33 -2.80 8.44
N TYR A 40 -0.57 -3.19 9.47
CA TYR A 40 0.90 -3.06 9.53
C TYR A 40 1.67 -4.32 9.10
N LYS A 41 0.98 -5.31 8.51
CA LYS A 41 1.62 -6.57 8.13
C LYS A 41 2.33 -6.43 6.79
N ARG A 42 3.49 -7.10 6.67
CA ARG A 42 4.18 -7.25 5.38
C ARG A 42 3.25 -8.03 4.44
N PHE A 43 2.97 -7.45 3.28
CA PHE A 43 2.10 -8.03 2.27
C PHE A 43 2.90 -8.21 0.97
N CYS A 44 2.79 -9.39 0.38
CA CYS A 44 3.49 -9.79 -0.83
C CYS A 44 2.45 -10.13 -1.89
N VAL A 45 2.58 -9.51 -3.06
CA VAL A 45 1.68 -9.69 -4.19
C VAL A 45 2.51 -9.99 -5.42
N CYS A 46 2.29 -11.16 -6.00
CA CYS A 46 2.79 -11.49 -7.32
C CYS A 46 1.87 -10.87 -8.37
N LEU A 47 2.44 -10.22 -9.37
CA LEU A 47 1.69 -9.74 -10.53
C LEU A 47 1.81 -10.80 -11.60
N GLU A 48 0.72 -11.51 -11.87
CA GLU A 48 0.70 -12.59 -12.87
C GLU A 48 1.14 -12.05 -14.24
N THR A 49 2.16 -12.71 -14.80
CA THR A 49 2.97 -12.24 -15.92
C THR A 49 2.26 -12.43 -17.26
N THR A 50 1.82 -11.33 -17.86
CA THR A 50 1.71 -11.25 -19.34
C THR A 50 2.11 -9.88 -19.91
N GLN A 51 2.21 -8.82 -19.12
CA GLN A 51 2.49 -7.46 -19.62
C GLN A 51 3.37 -6.66 -18.65
N THR A 52 4.21 -5.76 -19.18
CA THR A 52 4.84 -4.71 -18.36
C THR A 52 3.74 -3.89 -17.70
N ALA A 53 3.94 -3.56 -16.43
CA ALA A 53 3.03 -2.71 -15.67
C ALA A 53 3.72 -1.43 -15.21
N THR A 54 2.91 -0.40 -14.98
CA THR A 54 3.26 0.78 -14.20
C THR A 54 2.71 0.59 -12.78
N ILE A 55 3.58 0.65 -11.79
CA ILE A 55 3.23 0.58 -10.37
C ILE A 55 3.36 1.97 -9.76
N LYS A 56 2.28 2.49 -9.17
CA LYS A 56 2.24 3.77 -8.48
C LYS A 56 1.94 3.56 -7.01
N ASN A 57 2.86 3.98 -6.15
CA ASN A 57 2.65 4.04 -4.71
C ASN A 57 1.74 5.24 -4.39
N THR A 58 0.43 5.05 -4.35
CA THR A 58 -0.53 6.16 -4.21
C THR A 58 -0.57 6.72 -2.79
N ASN A 59 -0.67 5.84 -1.79
CA ASN A 59 -0.74 6.24 -0.39
C ASN A 59 -0.05 5.24 0.57
N GLY A 60 0.80 4.37 0.05
CA GLY A 60 1.60 3.47 0.85
C GLY A 60 2.74 4.18 1.60
N GLY A 61 3.32 3.44 2.56
CA GLY A 61 4.65 3.74 3.11
C GLY A 61 5.75 3.47 2.08
N VAL A 62 6.94 3.05 2.54
CA VAL A 62 8.03 2.66 1.64
C VAL A 62 7.73 1.26 1.07
N MET A 63 7.48 1.17 -0.25
CA MET A 63 7.28 -0.11 -0.93
C MET A 63 8.62 -0.70 -1.36
N LYS A 64 8.73 -2.04 -1.32
CA LYS A 64 9.85 -2.81 -1.85
C LYS A 64 9.35 -3.68 -2.99
N LEU A 65 10.02 -3.63 -4.13
CA LEU A 65 9.69 -4.39 -5.34
C LEU A 65 10.74 -5.49 -5.51
N PHE A 66 10.33 -6.77 -5.44
CA PHE A 66 11.19 -7.96 -5.44
C PHE A 66 10.99 -8.82 -6.68
N SER A 67 12.08 -9.26 -7.32
CA SER A 67 12.03 -9.98 -8.62
C SER A 67 11.74 -11.45 -8.44
N THR A 68 11.64 -11.88 -7.19
CA THR A 68 11.31 -13.23 -6.75
C THR A 68 9.93 -13.23 -6.10
N ASP A 69 9.20 -14.32 -6.28
CA ASP A 69 7.86 -14.55 -5.75
C ASP A 69 7.84 -14.74 -4.23
N ASP A 70 8.96 -15.20 -3.66
CA ASP A 70 9.17 -15.37 -2.23
C ASP A 70 9.39 -14.07 -1.44
N CYS A 71 9.39 -12.92 -2.11
CA CYS A 71 9.63 -11.61 -1.49
C CYS A 71 11.00 -11.49 -0.77
N THR A 72 12.00 -12.27 -1.19
CA THR A 72 13.36 -12.20 -0.66
C THR A 72 14.35 -11.63 -1.67
N GLY A 73 15.61 -11.51 -1.26
CA GLY A 73 16.67 -11.03 -2.15
C GLY A 73 16.65 -9.52 -2.44
N ASN A 74 17.14 -9.16 -3.63
CA ASN A 74 17.34 -7.78 -4.04
C ASN A 74 16.00 -7.09 -4.33
N TYR A 75 15.90 -5.83 -3.92
CA TYR A 75 14.70 -5.05 -4.14
C TYR A 75 14.99 -3.63 -4.62
N ALA A 76 14.06 -3.09 -5.40
CA ALA A 76 13.97 -1.66 -5.64
C ALA A 76 13.03 -1.03 -4.61
N VAL A 77 13.42 0.15 -4.11
CA VAL A 77 12.55 0.94 -3.23
C VAL A 77 11.68 1.87 -4.07
N LEU A 78 10.38 1.88 -3.77
CA LEU A 78 9.42 2.81 -4.35
C LEU A 78 8.80 3.69 -3.26
N SER A 79 9.28 4.93 -3.18
CA SER A 79 8.82 5.91 -2.22
C SER A 79 7.35 6.29 -2.42
N LYS A 80 6.76 6.89 -1.38
CA LYS A 80 5.38 7.37 -1.42
C LYS A 80 5.20 8.35 -2.60
N ARG A 81 4.08 8.21 -3.32
CA ARG A 81 3.72 8.96 -4.54
C ARG A 81 4.64 8.73 -5.75
N SER A 82 5.64 7.86 -5.64
CA SER A 82 6.51 7.52 -6.77
C SER A 82 5.88 6.47 -7.67
N THR A 83 6.37 6.44 -8.90
CA THR A 83 5.92 5.53 -9.96
C THR A 83 7.12 4.77 -10.51
N ARG A 84 6.95 3.47 -10.76
CA ARG A 84 7.89 2.63 -11.50
C ARG A 84 7.20 2.11 -12.75
N SER A 85 7.73 2.46 -13.91
CA SER A 85 7.30 1.92 -15.21
C SER A 85 8.13 0.70 -15.59
N ASN A 86 7.64 -0.07 -16.57
CA ASN A 86 8.29 -1.30 -17.07
C ASN A 86 8.56 -2.33 -15.98
N ALA A 87 7.66 -2.45 -15.00
CA ALA A 87 7.72 -3.52 -14.04
C ALA A 87 7.24 -4.83 -14.71
N GLN A 88 8.15 -5.79 -14.95
CA GLN A 88 7.87 -7.20 -15.25
C GLN A 88 8.39 -8.06 -14.10
N TRP A 89 7.54 -8.62 -13.22
CA TRP A 89 8.05 -9.26 -12.00
C TRP A 89 7.30 -10.55 -11.63
N CYS A 90 8.15 -11.56 -11.38
CA CYS A 90 7.94 -12.94 -10.96
C CYS A 90 7.12 -13.82 -11.90
N ASP A 91 7.83 -14.57 -12.72
CA ASP A 91 7.37 -15.88 -13.18
C ASP A 91 7.24 -16.76 -11.93
N PRO A 92 6.05 -17.28 -11.57
CA PRO A 92 5.97 -18.28 -10.52
C PRO A 92 6.78 -19.48 -11.02
N ALA A 93 7.92 -19.75 -10.41
CA ALA A 93 8.68 -20.95 -10.74
C ALA A 93 7.75 -22.16 -10.49
N LEU A 94 7.41 -22.86 -11.59
CA LEU A 94 6.63 -24.11 -11.64
C LEU A 94 7.13 -25.15 -10.65
#